data_AF-A0A1E1WK88-F1
#
_entry.id   AF-A0A1E1WK88-F1
#
_cell.length_a   1.000
_cell.length_b   1.000
_cell.length_c   1.000
_cell.angle_alpha   90.00
_cell.angle_beta   90.00
_cell.angle_gamma   90.00
#
_symmetry.space_group_name_H-M   'P 1'
#
loop_
_entity.id
_entity.type
_entity.pdbx_description
1 polymer ?
#
loop_
_entity_poly.entity_id
_entity_poly.type
_entity_poly.pdbx_seq_one_letter_code
_entity_poly.pdbx_strand_id
1 'polypeptide(L)'
;MRHGERVDLTYGQWAPYCFDANGTYIRKDLNMPLTLGERVGGIDSYIKDTPLTRVGRLQAYLVGEGLRLAGVNVSHVYASSALRCVETAHEFLEGLQAGPSVKVKVEPGLFEYKLWHMSKGISPFMTPLELHKAGLNVDLEYKPYIDLDITTSETLEEFYERSEKVMHSAVQDTEADGGNIIFVGHAATLDLTVVALKNLGEEQKNRTPYTINKHLLRVPYCALGAMKDKPWQVVSPPCPPSINSSSGRFDWKILLEL
;
A
#
# COMPACT_ATOMS: atom_id res chain seq x y z
N MET A 1 -1.98 7.17 1.92
CA MET A 1 -2.62 6.71 0.67
C MET A 1 -2.97 5.24 0.77
N ARG A 2 -4.17 4.81 0.34
CA ARG A 2 -4.53 3.38 0.23
C ARG A 2 -3.84 2.77 -1.01
N HIS A 3 -3.50 1.49 -0.98
CA HIS A 3 -3.02 0.75 -2.16
C HIS A 3 -4.02 0.79 -3.34
N GLY A 4 -3.54 0.50 -4.55
CA GLY A 4 -4.33 0.37 -5.79
C GLY A 4 -5.19 -0.89 -5.87
N GLU A 5 -5.89 -1.07 -6.99
CA GLU A 5 -6.70 -2.26 -7.30
C GLU A 5 -5.90 -3.57 -7.20
N ARG A 6 -6.50 -4.57 -6.54
CA ARG A 6 -5.89 -5.87 -6.23
C ARG A 6 -6.37 -6.98 -7.16
N VAL A 7 -5.46 -7.87 -7.56
CA VAL A 7 -5.80 -9.01 -8.43
C VAL A 7 -6.84 -9.93 -7.77
N ASP A 8 -6.68 -10.27 -6.49
CA ASP A 8 -7.58 -11.19 -5.80
C ASP A 8 -9.03 -10.70 -5.71
N LEU A 9 -9.25 -9.39 -5.54
CA LEU A 9 -10.58 -8.80 -5.49
C LEU A 9 -11.20 -8.60 -6.88
N THR A 10 -10.38 -8.47 -7.93
CA THR A 10 -10.86 -8.34 -9.31
C THR A 10 -11.20 -9.70 -9.93
N TYR A 11 -10.44 -10.75 -9.63
CA TYR A 11 -10.54 -12.05 -10.31
C TYR A 11 -10.92 -13.24 -9.42
N GLY A 12 -11.01 -13.06 -8.10
CA GLY A 12 -11.31 -14.15 -7.16
C GLY A 12 -10.20 -15.20 -7.11
N GLN A 13 -10.50 -16.44 -7.51
CA GLN A 13 -9.53 -17.55 -7.57
C GLN A 13 -8.60 -17.45 -8.80
N TRP A 14 -7.78 -16.41 -8.81
CA TRP A 14 -6.92 -16.08 -9.95
C TRP A 14 -5.72 -17.01 -10.13
N ALA A 15 -5.12 -17.48 -9.03
CA ALA A 15 -3.85 -18.20 -9.06
C ALA A 15 -3.93 -19.55 -9.82
N PRO A 16 -4.91 -20.45 -9.57
CA PRO A 16 -5.02 -21.70 -10.33
C PRO A 16 -5.25 -21.49 -11.83
N TYR A 17 -5.78 -20.33 -12.24
CA TYR A 17 -6.01 -19.98 -13.64
C TYR A 17 -4.76 -19.39 -14.33
N CYS A 18 -3.88 -18.76 -13.55
CA CYS A 18 -2.74 -18.00 -14.06
C CYS A 18 -1.40 -18.71 -13.86
N PHE A 19 -1.39 -19.90 -13.27
CA PHE A 19 -0.18 -20.70 -13.11
C PHE A 19 -0.37 -22.04 -13.82
N ASP A 20 0.62 -22.44 -14.61
CA ASP A 20 0.60 -23.75 -15.28
C ASP A 20 0.99 -24.90 -14.34
N ALA A 21 0.99 -26.13 -14.86
CA ALA A 21 1.35 -27.32 -14.10
C ALA A 21 2.80 -27.31 -13.55
N ASN A 22 3.68 -26.47 -14.10
CA ASN A 22 5.05 -26.30 -13.64
C ASN A 22 5.18 -25.14 -12.63
N GLY A 23 4.06 -24.49 -12.25
CA GLY A 23 4.07 -23.32 -11.37
C GLY A 23 4.58 -22.05 -12.06
N THR A 24 4.59 -22.00 -13.40
CA THR A 24 4.99 -20.80 -14.15
C THR A 24 3.80 -19.87 -14.32
N TYR A 25 3.99 -18.59 -14.00
CA TYR A 25 2.97 -17.57 -14.20
C TYR A 25 2.73 -17.30 -15.70
N ILE A 26 1.47 -17.33 -16.11
CA ILE A 26 0.98 -17.00 -17.44
C ILE A 26 -0.10 -15.94 -17.32
N ARG A 27 0.12 -14.79 -17.93
CA ARG A 27 -0.87 -13.71 -17.99
C ARG A 27 -2.07 -14.13 -18.87
N LYS A 28 -3.26 -14.25 -18.27
CA LYS A 28 -4.50 -14.67 -18.96
C LYS A 28 -5.55 -13.55 -19.17
N ASP A 29 -5.27 -12.37 -18.65
CA ASP A 29 -6.09 -11.18 -18.80
C ASP A 29 -5.20 -9.93 -18.89
N LEU A 30 -5.60 -8.92 -19.67
CA LEU A 30 -4.76 -7.74 -19.90
C LEU A 30 -4.57 -6.88 -18.64
N ASN A 31 -5.54 -6.92 -17.71
CA ASN A 31 -5.43 -6.21 -16.45
C ASN A 31 -4.63 -7.00 -15.38
N MET A 32 -4.16 -8.21 -15.68
CA MET A 32 -3.20 -8.92 -14.82
C MET A 32 -1.75 -8.42 -15.01
N PRO A 33 -0.87 -8.58 -14.00
CA PRO A 33 0.56 -8.27 -14.11
C PRO A 33 1.23 -8.89 -15.34
N LEU A 34 2.27 -8.24 -15.86
CA LEU A 34 3.07 -8.81 -16.97
C LEU A 34 3.89 -10.00 -16.48
N THR A 35 4.48 -9.85 -15.31
CA THR A 35 5.32 -10.84 -14.63
C THR A 35 5.01 -10.79 -13.14
N LEU A 36 5.42 -11.83 -12.42
CA LEU A 36 5.46 -11.86 -10.96
C LEU A 36 6.91 -12.08 -10.54
N GLY A 37 7.34 -11.38 -9.49
CA GLY A 37 8.66 -11.59 -8.91
C GLY A 37 8.81 -12.99 -8.32
N GLU A 38 10.04 -13.47 -8.25
CA GLU A 38 10.33 -14.66 -7.46
C GLU A 38 10.19 -14.32 -5.98
N ARG A 39 9.49 -15.17 -5.21
CA ARG A 39 9.33 -15.02 -3.77
C ARG A 39 9.27 -16.35 -3.04
N VAL A 40 9.69 -16.34 -1.78
CA VAL A 40 9.48 -17.47 -0.86
C VAL A 40 7.99 -17.85 -0.79
N GLY A 41 7.73 -19.15 -0.89
CA GLY A 41 6.40 -19.76 -0.88
C GLY A 41 5.62 -19.64 -2.20
N GLY A 42 6.21 -19.03 -3.23
CA GLY A 42 5.68 -19.05 -4.61
C GLY A 42 4.20 -18.67 -4.72
N ILE A 43 3.43 -19.53 -5.39
CA ILE A 43 2.00 -19.31 -5.67
C ILE A 43 1.15 -19.16 -4.40
N ASP A 44 1.42 -19.95 -3.36
CA ASP A 44 0.67 -19.92 -2.10
C ASP A 44 0.86 -18.60 -1.36
N SER A 45 2.07 -18.04 -1.44
CA SER A 45 2.34 -16.71 -0.93
C SER A 45 1.56 -15.64 -1.70
N TYR A 46 1.50 -15.72 -3.03
CA TYR A 46 0.75 -14.77 -3.86
C TYR A 46 -0.77 -14.82 -3.63
N ILE A 47 -1.33 -15.97 -3.26
CA ILE A 47 -2.75 -16.09 -2.90
C ILE A 47 -3.08 -15.28 -1.65
N LYS A 48 -2.15 -15.22 -0.68
CA LYS A 48 -2.33 -14.50 0.60
C LYS A 48 -1.85 -13.06 0.53
N ASP A 49 -0.87 -12.77 -0.31
CA ASP A 49 -0.26 -11.46 -0.50
C ASP A 49 -0.28 -11.07 -2.00
N THR A 50 -1.50 -10.74 -2.44
CA THR A 50 -1.85 -10.45 -3.83
C THR A 50 -1.09 -9.25 -4.41
N PRO A 51 -0.72 -9.28 -5.71
CA PRO A 51 -0.20 -8.11 -6.41
C PRO A 51 -1.32 -7.14 -6.82
N LEU A 52 -0.93 -5.96 -7.29
CA LEU A 52 -1.80 -5.03 -7.99
C LEU A 52 -2.19 -5.55 -9.38
N THR A 53 -3.35 -5.13 -9.86
CA THR A 53 -3.68 -5.21 -11.28
C THR A 53 -2.93 -4.13 -12.06
N ARG A 54 -2.97 -4.16 -13.40
CA ARG A 54 -2.43 -3.08 -14.24
C ARG A 54 -3.18 -1.76 -14.04
N VAL A 55 -4.49 -1.82 -13.81
CA VAL A 55 -5.30 -0.67 -13.41
C VAL A 55 -4.88 -0.16 -12.03
N GLY A 56 -4.60 -1.04 -11.07
CA GLY A 56 -4.10 -0.64 -9.75
C GLY A 56 -2.76 0.09 -9.82
N ARG A 57 -1.87 -0.35 -10.70
CA ARG A 57 -0.60 0.34 -11.00
C ARG A 57 -0.84 1.71 -11.63
N LEU A 58 -1.72 1.80 -12.63
CA LEU A 58 -2.09 3.08 -13.24
C LEU A 58 -2.73 4.05 -12.23
N GLN A 59 -3.62 3.57 -11.35
CA GLN A 59 -4.22 4.40 -10.29
C GLN A 59 -3.14 5.04 -9.41
N ALA A 60 -2.13 4.28 -9.02
CA ALA A 60 -1.02 4.77 -8.20
C ALA A 60 -0.14 5.78 -8.96
N TYR A 61 0.20 5.47 -10.21
CA TYR A 61 0.91 6.38 -11.11
C TYR A 61 0.20 7.73 -11.23
N LEU A 62 -1.11 7.73 -11.46
CA LEU A 62 -1.91 8.96 -11.63
C LEU A 62 -1.90 9.84 -10.37
N VAL A 63 -1.83 9.26 -9.16
CA VAL A 63 -1.65 10.05 -7.93
C VAL A 63 -0.28 10.71 -7.89
N GLY A 64 0.79 9.97 -8.24
CA GLY A 64 2.14 10.52 -8.34
C GLY A 64 2.22 11.67 -9.36
N GLU A 65 1.65 11.46 -10.54
CA GLU A 65 1.54 12.49 -11.58
C GLU A 65 0.75 13.71 -11.09
N GLY A 66 -0.37 13.50 -10.40
CA GLY A 66 -1.16 14.57 -9.81
C GLY A 66 -0.35 15.44 -8.84
N LEU A 67 0.45 14.83 -7.98
CA LEU A 67 1.33 15.55 -7.05
C LEU A 67 2.44 16.32 -7.78
N ARG A 68 3.07 15.69 -8.79
CA ARG A 68 4.06 16.34 -9.64
C ARG A 68 3.49 17.57 -10.34
N LEU A 69 2.30 17.46 -10.94
CA LEU A 69 1.62 18.57 -11.62
C LEU A 69 1.19 19.68 -10.65
N ALA A 70 0.92 19.33 -9.38
CA ALA A 70 0.67 20.30 -8.32
C ALA A 70 1.95 20.94 -7.75
N GLY A 71 3.14 20.58 -8.25
CA GLY A 71 4.42 21.09 -7.75
C GLY A 71 4.78 20.58 -6.35
N VAL A 72 4.22 19.45 -5.91
CA VAL A 72 4.46 18.86 -4.59
C VAL A 72 5.44 17.69 -4.73
N ASN A 73 6.64 17.86 -4.18
CA ASN A 73 7.63 16.79 -4.08
C ASN A 73 7.39 15.92 -2.84
N VAL A 74 7.81 14.67 -2.87
CA VAL A 74 7.84 13.75 -1.72
C VAL A 74 9.26 13.22 -1.53
N SER A 75 9.78 13.33 -0.32
CA SER A 75 11.16 12.97 0.03
C SER A 75 11.24 11.64 0.77
N HIS A 76 10.19 11.31 1.54
CA HIS A 76 10.18 10.15 2.41
C HIS A 76 8.96 9.28 2.12
N VAL A 77 9.19 8.05 1.68
CA VAL A 77 8.14 7.13 1.23
C VAL A 77 8.19 5.89 2.09
N TYR A 78 7.14 5.67 2.88
CA TYR A 78 6.97 4.49 3.71
C TYR A 78 5.82 3.65 3.18
N ALA A 79 6.04 2.35 3.01
CA ALA A 79 5.02 1.43 2.53
C ALA A 79 4.83 0.27 3.50
N SER A 80 3.58 -0.16 3.69
CA SER A 80 3.29 -1.44 4.34
C SER A 80 3.96 -2.60 3.59
N SER A 81 4.40 -3.62 4.30
CA SER A 81 5.02 -4.84 3.72
C SER A 81 4.10 -5.70 2.85
N ALA A 82 2.81 -5.41 2.77
CA ALA A 82 1.93 -6.02 1.77
C ALA A 82 2.41 -5.67 0.35
N LEU A 83 2.54 -6.67 -0.54
CA LEU A 83 3.08 -6.47 -1.88
C LEU A 83 2.35 -5.35 -2.64
N ARG A 84 1.02 -5.39 -2.63
CA ARG A 84 0.17 -4.35 -3.22
C ARG A 84 0.49 -2.93 -2.74
N CYS A 85 0.93 -2.74 -1.50
CA CYS A 85 1.29 -1.44 -0.95
C CYS A 85 2.66 -0.98 -1.47
N VAL A 86 3.63 -1.90 -1.53
CA VAL A 86 4.97 -1.62 -2.08
C VAL A 86 4.89 -1.33 -3.58
N GLU A 87 4.13 -2.11 -4.34
CA GLU A 87 3.88 -1.85 -5.78
C GLU A 87 3.18 -0.51 -5.99
N THR A 88 2.22 -0.16 -5.13
CA THR A 88 1.57 1.16 -5.18
C THR A 88 2.58 2.27 -4.94
N ALA A 89 3.46 2.12 -3.94
CA ALA A 89 4.48 3.12 -3.62
C ALA A 89 5.49 3.28 -4.76
N HIS A 90 5.90 2.18 -5.40
CA HIS A 90 6.78 2.22 -6.55
C HIS A 90 6.15 2.96 -7.74
N GLU A 91 4.92 2.59 -8.13
CA GLU A 91 4.21 3.23 -9.25
C GLU A 91 3.88 4.70 -8.97
N PHE A 92 3.58 5.03 -7.70
CA PHE A 92 3.47 6.42 -7.26
C PHE A 92 4.77 7.20 -7.53
N LEU A 93 5.94 6.62 -7.25
CA LEU A 93 7.23 7.28 -7.51
C LEU A 93 7.51 7.44 -9.01
N GLU A 94 7.12 6.46 -9.83
CA GLU A 94 7.20 6.58 -11.30
C GLU A 94 6.35 7.76 -11.81
N GLY A 95 5.09 7.86 -11.35
CA GLY A 95 4.21 8.98 -11.73
C GLY A 95 4.70 10.34 -11.23
N LEU A 96 5.25 10.36 -10.01
CA LEU A 96 5.87 11.54 -9.41
C LEU A 96 7.17 11.94 -10.14
N GLN A 97 7.76 11.03 -10.93
CA GLN A 97 9.10 11.17 -11.50
C GLN A 97 10.13 11.53 -10.42
N ALA A 98 10.04 10.82 -9.28
CA ALA A 98 10.90 11.08 -8.15
C ALA A 98 12.38 10.79 -8.51
N GLY A 99 13.29 11.55 -7.89
CA GLY A 99 14.72 11.30 -8.08
C GLY A 99 15.11 9.88 -7.63
N PRO A 100 16.17 9.29 -8.20
CA PRO A 100 16.57 7.90 -7.94
C PRO A 100 16.99 7.64 -6.48
N SER A 101 17.26 8.69 -5.70
CA SER A 101 17.54 8.61 -4.28
C SER A 101 16.30 8.44 -3.41
N VAL A 102 15.09 8.74 -3.92
CA VAL A 102 13.84 8.57 -3.19
C VAL A 102 13.40 7.12 -3.34
N LYS A 103 13.61 6.34 -2.28
CA LYS A 103 13.34 4.90 -2.24
C LYS A 103 12.19 4.56 -1.30
N VAL A 104 11.52 3.44 -1.56
CA VAL A 104 10.43 2.94 -0.72
C VAL A 104 11.01 2.25 0.52
N LYS A 105 10.73 2.81 1.70
CA LYS A 105 11.03 2.23 3.01
C LYS A 105 9.92 1.25 3.39
N VAL A 106 10.21 -0.04 3.34
CA VAL A 106 9.22 -1.10 3.63
C VAL A 106 9.10 -1.28 5.14
N GLU A 107 7.95 -0.90 5.70
CA GLU A 107 7.70 -0.82 7.14
C GLU A 107 6.58 -1.80 7.55
N PRO A 108 6.92 -2.92 8.22
CA PRO A 108 5.95 -3.91 8.69
C PRO A 108 4.90 -3.33 9.66
N GLY A 109 5.26 -2.33 10.46
CA GLY A 109 4.35 -1.67 11.38
C GLY A 109 3.18 -0.95 10.70
N LEU A 110 3.23 -0.72 9.38
CA LEU A 110 2.11 -0.20 8.58
C LEU A 110 1.18 -1.29 8.02
N PHE A 111 1.44 -2.57 8.30
CA PHE A 111 0.55 -3.67 7.89
C PHE A 111 -0.84 -3.53 8.52
N GLU A 112 -1.87 -4.02 7.84
CA GLU A 112 -3.24 -3.95 8.34
C GLU A 112 -3.45 -4.83 9.58
N TYR A 113 -4.61 -4.72 10.21
CA TYR A 113 -4.94 -5.47 11.41
C TYR A 113 -4.88 -6.98 11.14
N LYS A 114 -4.03 -7.70 11.87
CA LYS A 114 -3.75 -9.13 11.63
C LYS A 114 -5.01 -10.00 11.70
N LEU A 115 -5.99 -9.65 12.54
CA LEU A 115 -7.22 -10.45 12.63
C LEU A 115 -8.07 -10.44 11.36
N TRP A 116 -7.86 -9.49 10.43
CA TRP A 116 -8.52 -9.53 9.11
C TRP A 116 -8.03 -10.68 8.23
N HIS A 117 -6.93 -11.34 8.60
CA HIS A 117 -6.34 -12.47 7.89
C HIS A 117 -6.57 -13.83 8.56
N MET A 118 -7.32 -13.91 9.67
CA MET A 118 -7.46 -15.16 10.44
C MET A 118 -7.88 -16.37 9.60
N SER A 119 -8.71 -16.19 8.57
CA SER A 119 -9.23 -17.29 7.75
C SER A 119 -8.25 -17.82 6.71
N LYS A 120 -7.29 -17.00 6.26
CA LYS A 120 -6.32 -17.37 5.20
C LYS A 120 -4.88 -17.50 5.70
N GLY A 121 -4.62 -16.97 6.89
CA GLY A 121 -3.27 -16.74 7.40
C GLY A 121 -2.54 -15.64 6.63
N ILE A 122 -1.44 -15.16 7.21
CA ILE A 122 -0.54 -14.19 6.58
C ILE A 122 0.61 -14.99 5.96
N SER A 123 0.92 -14.73 4.70
CA SER A 123 2.12 -15.28 4.06
C SER A 123 3.36 -14.49 4.49
N PRO A 124 4.56 -15.10 4.52
CA PRO A 124 5.79 -14.33 4.59
C PRO A 124 5.78 -13.19 3.56
N PHE A 125 6.00 -11.96 4.03
CA PHE A 125 6.18 -10.82 3.16
C PHE A 125 7.42 -11.03 2.27
N MET A 126 7.41 -10.48 1.06
CA MET A 126 8.64 -10.42 0.28
C MET A 126 9.66 -9.57 1.05
N THR A 127 10.89 -10.07 1.13
CA THR A 127 12.02 -9.33 1.68
C THR A 127 12.35 -8.11 0.81
N PRO A 128 13.00 -7.07 1.35
CA PRO A 128 13.48 -5.95 0.53
C PRO A 128 14.33 -6.41 -0.66
N LEU A 129 15.16 -7.45 -0.50
CA LEU A 129 15.96 -7.99 -1.60
C LEU A 129 15.10 -8.65 -2.69
N GLU A 130 14.08 -9.43 -2.33
CA GLU A 130 13.14 -10.02 -3.30
C GLU A 130 12.34 -8.93 -4.03
N LEU A 131 11.87 -7.91 -3.32
CA LEU A 131 11.16 -6.76 -3.90
C LEU A 131 12.07 -6.00 -4.89
N HIS A 132 13.33 -5.78 -4.53
CA HIS A 132 14.32 -5.15 -5.41
C HIS A 132 14.60 -5.99 -6.66
N LYS A 133 14.79 -7.31 -6.50
CA LYS A 133 14.96 -8.24 -7.64
C LYS A 133 13.72 -8.28 -8.54
N ALA A 134 12.53 -8.05 -7.99
CA ALA A 134 11.29 -7.89 -8.75
C ALA A 134 11.18 -6.54 -9.46
N GLY A 135 12.19 -5.67 -9.37
CA GLY A 135 12.25 -4.38 -10.05
C GLY A 135 11.65 -3.21 -9.28
N LEU A 136 11.32 -3.39 -8.00
CA LEU A 136 10.75 -2.31 -7.18
C LEU A 136 11.85 -1.47 -6.54
N ASN A 137 11.70 -0.14 -6.58
CA ASN A 137 12.67 0.82 -6.04
C ASN A 137 12.62 0.92 -4.50
N VAL A 138 12.97 -0.17 -3.81
CA VAL A 138 12.98 -0.26 -2.34
C VAL A 138 14.33 0.14 -1.75
N ASP A 139 14.29 0.68 -0.54
CA ASP A 139 15.47 0.99 0.24
C ASP A 139 15.98 -0.26 0.97
N LEU A 140 17.12 -0.79 0.52
CA LEU A 140 17.73 -1.99 1.10
C LEU A 140 18.43 -1.72 2.44
N GLU A 141 18.76 -0.46 2.73
CA GLU A 141 19.47 -0.06 3.95
C GLU A 141 18.49 0.40 5.05
N TYR A 142 17.21 0.53 4.72
CA TYR A 142 16.19 0.92 5.68
C TYR A 142 16.01 -0.13 6.78
N LYS A 143 16.02 0.33 8.03
CA LYS A 143 15.74 -0.47 9.22
C LYS A 143 14.34 -0.12 9.73
N PRO A 144 13.39 -1.06 9.72
CA PRO A 144 12.04 -0.78 10.20
C PRO A 144 11.98 -0.43 11.68
N TYR A 145 10.99 0.39 12.05
CA TYR A 145 10.68 0.77 13.44
C TYR A 145 9.99 -0.35 14.22
N ILE A 146 9.28 -1.21 13.50
CA ILE A 146 8.56 -2.36 14.04
C ILE A 146 9.00 -3.61 13.29
N ASP A 147 9.45 -4.61 14.05
CA ASP A 147 9.52 -5.98 13.56
C ASP A 147 8.17 -6.66 13.87
N LEU A 148 7.39 -6.94 12.83
CA LEU A 148 6.05 -7.49 12.99
C LEU A 148 6.09 -9.02 12.87
N ASP A 149 5.89 -9.71 14.00
CA ASP A 149 5.65 -11.14 13.99
C ASP A 149 4.24 -11.45 13.45
N ILE A 150 4.20 -12.04 12.26
CA ILE A 150 2.98 -12.44 11.55
C ILE A 150 2.36 -13.74 12.07
N THR A 151 3.07 -14.47 12.95
CA THR A 151 2.62 -15.76 13.50
C THR A 151 1.79 -15.61 14.78
N THR A 152 1.85 -14.45 15.41
CA THR A 152 1.10 -14.13 16.64
C THR A 152 -0.18 -13.35 16.34
N SER A 153 -1.18 -13.44 17.22
CA SER A 153 -2.32 -12.53 17.19
C SER A 153 -1.92 -11.12 17.63
N GLU A 154 -2.76 -10.12 17.33
CA GLU A 154 -2.69 -8.81 17.98
C GLU A 154 -4.11 -8.37 18.37
N THR A 155 -4.20 -7.60 19.44
CA THR A 155 -5.38 -6.85 19.83
C THR A 155 -5.52 -5.59 18.97
N LEU A 156 -6.69 -4.98 19.00
CA LEU A 156 -6.93 -3.75 18.26
C LEU A 156 -6.09 -2.58 18.80
N GLU A 157 -5.79 -2.55 20.10
CA GLU A 157 -4.94 -1.53 20.71
C GLU A 157 -3.49 -1.67 20.26
N GLU A 158 -2.93 -2.90 20.28
CA GLU A 158 -1.57 -3.17 19.79
C GLU A 158 -1.41 -2.77 18.31
N PHE A 159 -2.45 -2.97 17.49
CA PHE A 159 -2.49 -2.50 16.11
C PHE A 159 -2.40 -0.96 16.00
N TYR A 160 -3.13 -0.23 16.85
CA TYR A 160 -3.07 1.23 16.88
C TYR A 160 -1.72 1.72 17.38
N GLU A 161 -1.20 1.13 18.47
CA GLU A 161 0.08 1.49 19.06
C GLU A 161 1.24 1.32 18.08
N ARG A 162 1.33 0.17 17.39
CA ARG A 162 2.40 -0.04 16.40
C ARG A 162 2.29 0.91 15.22
N SER A 163 1.07 1.24 14.79
CA SER A 163 0.82 2.17 13.68
C SER A 163 1.21 3.61 14.06
N GLU A 164 0.82 4.05 15.26
CA GLU A 164 1.19 5.37 15.79
C GLU A 164 2.70 5.49 15.94
N LYS A 165 3.34 4.48 16.53
CA LYS A 165 4.79 4.46 16.74
C LYS A 165 5.55 4.67 15.43
N VAL A 166 5.15 3.97 14.36
CA VAL A 166 5.76 4.16 13.03
C VAL A 166 5.59 5.61 12.55
N MET A 167 4.36 6.13 12.60
CA MET A 167 4.06 7.45 12.04
C MET A 167 4.78 8.56 12.82
N HIS A 168 4.85 8.46 14.14
CA HIS A 168 5.63 9.37 14.98
C HIS A 168 7.12 9.28 14.68
N SER A 169 7.68 8.06 14.65
CA SER A 169 9.11 7.85 14.40
C SER A 169 9.51 8.40 13.03
N ALA A 170 8.71 8.13 11.99
CA ALA A 170 8.94 8.66 10.65
C ALA A 170 8.93 10.20 10.62
N VAL A 171 7.98 10.86 11.31
CA VAL A 171 7.94 12.33 11.38
C VAL A 171 9.11 12.91 12.16
N GLN A 172 9.50 12.28 13.27
CA GLN A 172 10.61 12.73 14.11
C GLN A 172 11.96 12.57 13.41
N ASP A 173 12.22 11.39 12.83
CA ASP A 173 13.50 11.09 12.17
C ASP A 173 13.74 11.94 10.93
N THR A 174 12.67 12.34 10.25
CA THR A 174 12.75 13.15 9.03
C THR A 174 12.63 14.66 9.30
N GLU A 175 12.45 15.08 10.55
CA GLU A 175 12.24 16.49 10.90
C GLU A 175 13.44 17.37 10.54
N ALA A 176 14.66 16.88 10.79
CA ALA A 176 15.89 17.61 10.50
C ALA A 176 16.15 17.74 8.98
N ASP A 177 15.83 16.70 8.22
CA ASP A 177 15.97 16.68 6.76
C ASP A 177 14.86 17.51 6.08
N GLY A 178 13.70 17.61 6.73
CA GLY A 178 12.49 18.18 6.18
C GLY A 178 11.94 17.34 5.01
N GLY A 179 11.09 17.98 4.19
CA GLY A 179 10.44 17.33 3.05
C GLY A 179 9.12 16.65 3.40
N ASN A 180 8.35 16.31 2.38
CA ASN A 180 7.05 15.68 2.56
C ASN A 180 7.18 14.16 2.73
N ILE A 181 6.34 13.60 3.60
CA ILE A 181 6.25 12.17 3.88
C ILE A 181 4.98 11.61 3.26
N ILE A 182 5.05 10.41 2.67
CA ILE A 182 3.87 9.63 2.29
C ILE A 182 3.89 8.26 2.96
N PHE A 183 2.77 7.91 3.60
CA PHE A 183 2.49 6.55 4.06
C PHE A 183 1.57 5.85 3.07
N VAL A 184 2.05 4.77 2.45
CA VAL A 184 1.30 3.93 1.51
C VAL A 184 0.91 2.63 2.19
N GLY A 185 -0.38 2.41 2.37
CA GLY A 185 -0.87 1.26 3.14
C GLY A 185 -2.28 0.87 2.76
N HIS A 186 -3.13 0.73 3.76
CA HIS A 186 -4.47 0.17 3.63
C HIS A 186 -5.52 1.26 3.80
N ALA A 187 -6.80 0.90 3.69
CA ALA A 187 -7.88 1.86 3.92
C ALA A 187 -7.75 2.54 5.30
N ALA A 188 -7.34 1.78 6.32
CA ALA A 188 -7.23 2.26 7.70
C ALA A 188 -6.06 3.22 7.90
N THR A 189 -5.03 3.16 7.04
CA THR A 189 -3.86 4.03 7.13
C THR A 189 -4.24 5.50 7.11
N LEU A 190 -5.33 5.88 6.42
CA LEU A 190 -5.79 7.27 6.39
C LEU A 190 -6.24 7.76 7.77
N ASP A 191 -7.16 7.04 8.42
CA ASP A 191 -7.64 7.41 9.76
C ASP A 191 -6.52 7.33 10.80
N LEU A 192 -5.69 6.27 10.72
CA LEU A 192 -4.55 6.09 11.62
C LEU A 192 -3.57 7.26 11.53
N THR A 193 -3.26 7.72 10.32
CA THR A 193 -2.37 8.89 10.14
C THR A 193 -2.97 10.14 10.77
N VAL A 194 -4.28 10.37 10.60
CA VAL A 194 -4.95 11.53 11.17
C VAL A 194 -4.89 11.54 12.69
N VAL A 195 -5.17 10.40 13.33
CA VAL A 195 -5.14 10.29 14.79
C VAL A 195 -3.71 10.34 15.31
N ALA A 196 -2.78 9.61 14.69
CA ALA A 196 -1.37 9.59 15.08
C ALA A 196 -0.76 10.99 15.06
N LEU A 197 -0.93 11.74 13.96
CA LEU A 197 -0.35 13.08 13.87
C LEU A 197 -1.01 14.09 14.81
N LYS A 198 -2.31 13.95 15.11
CA LYS A 198 -2.96 14.76 16.16
C LYS A 198 -2.45 14.45 17.56
N ASN A 199 -2.04 13.20 17.81
CA ASN A 199 -1.49 12.77 19.10
C ASN A 199 0.00 13.07 19.24
N LEU A 200 0.68 13.53 18.18
CA LEU A 200 2.12 13.77 18.19
C LEU A 200 2.46 14.90 19.17
N GLY A 201 3.14 14.56 20.26
CA GLY A 201 3.56 15.50 21.31
C GLY A 201 2.44 15.89 22.31
N GLU A 202 1.26 15.28 22.22
CA GLU A 202 0.15 15.54 23.14
C GLU A 202 0.28 14.76 24.45
N GLU A 203 -0.16 15.36 25.55
CA GLU A 203 -0.29 14.66 26.82
C GLU A 203 -1.40 13.59 26.75
N GLN A 204 -1.24 12.48 27.49
CA GLN A 204 -2.17 11.35 27.46
C GLN A 204 -3.66 11.74 27.64
N LYS A 205 -3.94 12.75 28.48
CA LYS A 205 -5.31 13.24 28.75
C LYS A 205 -5.95 13.98 27.56
N ASN A 206 -5.16 14.47 26.61
CA ASN A 206 -5.59 15.23 25.44
C ASN A 206 -5.57 14.38 24.15
N ARG A 207 -5.07 13.14 24.21
CA ARG A 207 -4.96 12.28 23.04
C ARG A 207 -6.33 11.92 22.48
N THR A 208 -6.43 11.99 21.16
CA THR A 208 -7.60 11.52 20.42
C THR A 208 -7.63 10.00 20.45
N PRO A 209 -8.76 9.37 20.86
CA PRO A 209 -8.87 7.93 20.88
C PRO A 209 -8.93 7.37 19.45
N TYR A 210 -8.29 6.23 19.24
CA TYR A 210 -8.44 5.50 17.98
C TYR A 210 -9.80 4.83 17.88
N THR A 211 -10.42 4.98 16.72
CA THR A 211 -11.63 4.25 16.36
C THR A 211 -11.55 3.89 14.90
N ILE A 212 -11.69 2.60 14.55
CA ILE A 212 -11.89 2.20 13.16
C ILE A 212 -13.14 2.93 12.66
N ASN A 213 -12.92 3.78 11.66
CA ASN A 213 -13.99 4.56 11.09
C ASN A 213 -15.03 3.63 10.45
N LYS A 214 -16.32 3.85 10.76
CA LYS A 214 -17.44 3.14 10.11
C LYS A 214 -17.45 3.29 8.58
N HIS A 215 -16.70 4.26 8.05
CA HIS A 215 -16.54 4.53 6.63
C HIS A 215 -15.28 3.90 6.01
N LEU A 216 -14.55 3.06 6.74
CA LEU A 216 -13.36 2.36 6.22
C LEU A 216 -13.63 1.67 4.87
N LEU A 217 -14.80 1.04 4.73
CA LEU A 217 -15.23 0.36 3.51
C LEU A 217 -15.51 1.30 2.32
N ARG A 218 -15.62 2.62 2.57
CA ARG A 218 -15.89 3.63 1.55
C ARG A 218 -14.62 4.27 0.98
N VAL A 219 -13.45 4.01 1.56
CA VAL A 219 -12.18 4.56 1.10
C VAL A 219 -11.78 3.86 -0.21
N PRO A 220 -11.81 4.50 -1.40
CA PRO A 220 -11.52 3.83 -2.66
C PRO A 220 -10.02 3.48 -2.79
N TYR A 221 -9.67 2.69 -3.79
CA TYR A 221 -8.26 2.45 -4.17
C TYR A 221 -7.54 3.77 -4.43
N CYS A 222 -6.27 3.85 -4.05
CA CYS A 222 -5.45 5.06 -4.17
C CYS A 222 -6.04 6.33 -3.52
N ALA A 223 -7.01 6.20 -2.61
CA ALA A 223 -7.50 7.33 -1.83
C ALA A 223 -6.34 8.02 -1.09
N LEU A 224 -6.29 9.34 -1.23
CA LEU A 224 -5.26 10.19 -0.68
C LEU A 224 -5.86 11.09 0.42
N GLY A 225 -5.27 11.06 1.61
CA GLY A 225 -5.50 12.04 2.66
C GLY A 225 -4.26 12.90 2.83
N ALA A 226 -4.43 14.13 3.31
CA ALA A 226 -3.34 15.07 3.52
C ALA A 226 -3.45 15.76 4.88
N MET A 227 -2.30 15.96 5.51
CA MET A 227 -2.17 16.79 6.70
C MET A 227 -1.03 17.78 6.52
N LYS A 228 -1.18 18.98 7.08
CA LYS A 228 -0.20 20.06 6.98
C LYS A 228 -0.17 20.89 8.26
N ASP A 229 0.92 21.64 8.39
CA ASP A 229 1.20 22.66 9.41
C ASP A 229 1.38 22.05 10.81
N LYS A 230 2.13 22.70 11.69
CA LYS A 230 2.25 22.31 13.11
C LYS A 230 1.50 23.36 13.93
N PRO A 231 0.44 23.01 14.69
CA PRO A 231 -0.12 21.66 14.90
C PRO A 231 -0.77 21.06 13.64
N TRP A 232 -0.71 19.73 13.50
CA TRP A 232 -1.16 18.99 12.31
C TRP A 232 -2.66 19.13 12.05
N GLN A 233 -3.00 19.66 10.87
CA GLN A 233 -4.38 19.83 10.43
C GLN A 233 -4.69 18.96 9.21
N VAL A 234 -5.90 18.40 9.18
CA VAL A 234 -6.42 17.73 7.99
C VAL A 234 -6.74 18.78 6.94
N VAL A 235 -6.20 18.62 5.73
CA VAL A 235 -6.39 19.56 4.62
C VAL A 235 -6.82 18.82 3.35
N SER A 236 -7.29 19.56 2.35
CA SER A 236 -7.52 18.99 1.03
C SER A 236 -6.19 18.54 0.42
N PRO A 237 -6.10 17.32 -0.15
CA PRO A 237 -4.90 16.90 -0.87
C PRO A 237 -4.58 17.83 -2.05
N PRO A 238 -3.29 17.97 -2.43
CA PRO A 238 -2.87 18.92 -3.45
C PRO A 238 -3.22 18.49 -4.89
N CYS A 239 -3.81 17.30 -5.07
CA CYS A 239 -4.28 16.81 -6.36
C CYS A 239 -5.75 16.35 -6.26
N PRO A 240 -6.48 16.27 -7.39
CA PRO A 240 -7.85 15.78 -7.40
C PRO A 240 -7.99 14.33 -6.92
N PRO A 241 -9.19 13.92 -6.44
CA PRO A 241 -9.53 12.51 -6.28
C PRO A 241 -9.70 11.82 -7.65
N SER A 242 -9.80 10.49 -7.66
CA SER A 242 -10.01 9.69 -8.87
C SER A 242 -11.24 8.79 -8.77
N ILE A 243 -11.84 8.49 -9.92
CA ILE A 243 -12.95 7.55 -10.10
C ILE A 243 -12.82 6.87 -11.46
N ASN A 244 -13.09 5.57 -11.50
CA ASN A 244 -13.25 4.80 -12.73
C ASN A 244 -14.41 3.81 -12.59
N SER A 245 -15.05 3.44 -13.70
CA SER A 245 -16.06 2.39 -13.72
C SER A 245 -15.42 1.01 -13.87
N SER A 246 -16.20 -0.05 -13.65
CA SER A 246 -15.81 -1.41 -13.99
C SER A 246 -15.88 -1.65 -15.50
N SER A 247 -15.14 -2.67 -15.97
CA SER A 247 -15.21 -3.19 -17.33
C SER A 247 -15.19 -4.71 -17.29
N GLY A 248 -16.19 -5.35 -17.91
CA GLY A 248 -16.33 -6.80 -17.90
C GLY A 248 -15.40 -7.49 -18.90
N ARG A 249 -15.09 -8.76 -18.65
CA ARG A 249 -14.29 -9.57 -19.57
C ARG A 249 -15.16 -10.02 -20.76
N PHE A 250 -14.73 -9.68 -21.97
CA PHE A 250 -15.40 -10.07 -23.20
C PHE A 250 -15.00 -11.49 -23.64
N ASP A 251 -15.97 -12.31 -24.03
CA ASP A 251 -15.74 -13.60 -24.73
C ASP A 251 -16.07 -13.42 -26.21
N TRP A 252 -15.05 -13.51 -27.06
CA TRP A 252 -15.19 -13.34 -28.50
C TRP A 252 -16.02 -14.44 -29.16
N LYS A 253 -16.18 -15.61 -28.51
CA LYS A 253 -16.92 -16.75 -29.08
C LYS A 253 -18.38 -16.43 -29.35
N ILE A 254 -18.96 -15.44 -28.67
CA ILE A 254 -20.33 -15.00 -28.95
C ILE A 254 -20.50 -14.49 -30.40
N LEU A 255 -19.41 -14.08 -31.05
CA LEU A 255 -19.42 -13.64 -32.44
C LEU A 255 -19.48 -14.80 -33.43
N LEU A 256 -19.21 -16.04 -33.00
CA LEU A 256 -19.38 -17.25 -33.83
C LEU A 256 -20.85 -17.63 -34.00
N GLU A 257 -21.74 -17.02 -33.22
CA GLU A 257 -23.19 -17.25 -33.26
C GLU A 257 -23.93 -16.24 -34.16
N LEU A 258 -23.19 -15.34 -34.83
CA LEU A 258 -23.69 -14.39 -35.82
C LEU A 258 -23.79 -15.03 -37.22
#